data_AF-A0A9Q9BDI9-F1
#
_entry.id   AF-A0A9Q9BDI9-F1
#
_cell.length_a   1.000
_cell.length_b   1.000
_cell.length_c   1.000
_cell.angle_alpha   90.00
_cell.angle_beta   90.00
_cell.angle_gamma   90.00
#
_symmetry.space_group_name_H-M   'P 1'
#
loop_
_entity.id
_entity.type
_entity.pdbx_description
1 polymer ?
#
loop_
_entity_poly.entity_id
_entity_poly.type
_entity_poly.pdbx_seq_one_letter_code
_entity_poly.pdbx_strand_id
1 'polypeptide(L)'
;MTDNKIIVKYLDSSTEKLEFVYEYINTSRYQDELIKDYNLWNQICSSLYVINDTILAIKSYLSKKYPKDIGRKYLYTYGILQALFTQQDAVINLTECFNVETKVCDVFREIRNLRNISIGHPTKLERREGVYYGYISRITLSKFGFELYKTDQVKKRDQFITVKLVELIKKQAIEINTIISSLSEYLIELDTKHKCQYKENKMENVFPDNMRYYFEKIGEGLYSSDYVKDDFALSMLNCVKQHYDEFKQKLIERKEFSEYIECDWNQYNHALEKVEGYLKKNDKFMNGTDARIYLFYLREVHKSFVAIAKEIDEEYEKISNTRFNADKRD
;
A
#
# COMPACT_ATOMS: atom_id res chain seq x y z
N MET A 1 -3.14 29.25 16.95
CA MET A 1 -2.96 28.57 15.65
C MET A 1 -4.22 28.80 14.83
N THR A 2 -4.16 29.33 13.61
CA THR A 2 -5.36 29.55 12.76
C THR A 2 -6.03 28.21 12.41
N ASP A 3 -7.36 28.15 12.31
CA ASP A 3 -8.10 26.91 12.00
C ASP A 3 -7.56 26.17 10.77
N ASN A 4 -7.15 26.90 9.73
CA ASN A 4 -6.53 26.33 8.54
C ASN A 4 -5.26 25.51 8.85
N LYS A 5 -4.43 25.93 9.82
CA LYS A 5 -3.21 25.19 10.19
C LYS A 5 -3.56 23.86 10.87
N ILE A 6 -4.61 23.85 11.69
CA ILE A 6 -5.08 22.62 12.35
C ILE A 6 -5.61 21.65 11.29
N ILE A 7 -6.43 22.14 10.35
CA ILE A 7 -6.95 21.32 9.25
C ILE A 7 -5.81 20.70 8.44
N VAL A 8 -4.85 21.52 8.01
CA VAL A 8 -3.71 21.06 7.21
C VAL A 8 -2.91 19.99 7.97
N LYS A 9 -2.68 20.15 9.28
CA LYS A 9 -2.03 19.13 10.11
C LYS A 9 -2.74 17.76 10.06
N TYR A 10 -4.07 17.72 10.16
CA TYR A 10 -4.82 16.46 10.06
C TYR A 10 -4.77 15.86 8.66
N LEU A 11 -4.80 16.69 7.62
CA LEU A 11 -4.68 16.23 6.23
C LEU A 11 -3.28 15.69 5.94
N ASP A 12 -2.22 16.36 6.41
CA ASP A 12 -0.83 15.90 6.30
C ASP A 12 -0.65 14.56 7.03
N SER A 13 -1.13 14.47 8.28
CA SER A 13 -1.09 13.21 9.04
C SER A 13 -1.89 12.09 8.37
N SER A 14 -2.95 12.41 7.62
CA SER A 14 -3.69 11.40 6.86
C SER A 14 -2.89 10.92 5.65
N THR A 15 -2.19 11.83 4.95
CA THR A 15 -1.28 11.47 3.85
C THR A 15 -0.15 10.54 4.33
N GLU A 16 0.52 10.89 5.43
CA GLU A 16 1.59 10.05 6.01
C GLU A 16 1.11 8.63 6.33
N LYS A 17 -0.11 8.49 6.87
CA LYS A 17 -0.66 7.16 7.18
C LYS A 17 -1.12 6.39 5.94
N LEU A 18 -1.54 7.09 4.89
CA LEU A 18 -1.84 6.46 3.60
C LEU A 18 -0.59 5.94 2.92
N GLU A 19 0.57 6.58 3.09
CA GLU A 19 1.84 6.07 2.57
C GLU A 19 2.11 4.65 3.08
N PHE A 20 1.85 4.37 4.37
CA PHE A 20 1.92 3.01 4.89
C PHE A 20 0.96 2.05 4.19
N VAL A 21 -0.28 2.48 3.90
CA VAL A 21 -1.24 1.64 3.17
C VAL A 21 -0.72 1.34 1.76
N TYR A 22 -0.12 2.32 1.07
CA TYR A 22 0.53 2.12 -0.22
C TYR A 22 1.70 1.13 -0.13
N GLU A 23 2.57 1.25 0.88
CA GLU A 23 3.68 0.34 1.10
C GLU A 23 3.17 -1.09 1.34
N TYR A 24 2.16 -1.24 2.20
CA TYR A 24 1.54 -2.52 2.51
C TYR A 24 1.02 -3.22 1.25
N ILE A 25 0.19 -2.55 0.44
CA ILE A 25 -0.41 -3.19 -0.74
C ILE A 25 0.58 -3.48 -1.87
N ASN A 26 1.74 -2.82 -1.88
CA ASN A 26 2.79 -3.01 -2.89
C ASN A 26 3.93 -3.91 -2.40
N THR A 27 3.85 -4.41 -1.17
CA THR A 27 4.77 -5.44 -0.70
C THR A 27 4.43 -6.77 -1.36
N SER A 28 5.45 -7.49 -1.84
CA SER A 28 5.35 -8.86 -2.41
C SER A 28 4.38 -9.75 -1.64
N ARG A 29 4.50 -9.76 -0.31
CA ARG A 29 3.67 -10.51 0.64
C ARG A 29 2.16 -10.40 0.43
N TYR A 30 1.70 -9.22 0.02
CA TYR A 30 0.28 -8.89 -0.03
C TYR A 30 -0.20 -8.61 -1.45
N GLN A 31 0.64 -8.01 -2.29
CA GLN A 31 0.29 -7.56 -3.62
C GLN A 31 -0.25 -8.71 -4.50
N ASP A 32 0.45 -9.84 -4.53
CA ASP A 32 0.06 -10.99 -5.37
C ASP A 32 -1.31 -11.57 -5.00
N GLU A 33 -1.67 -11.50 -3.72
CA GLU A 33 -2.98 -11.95 -3.25
C GLU A 33 -4.07 -10.93 -3.57
N LEU A 34 -3.78 -9.64 -3.35
CA LEU A 34 -4.71 -8.55 -3.61
C LEU A 34 -5.02 -8.42 -5.11
N ILE A 35 -4.03 -8.61 -6.00
CA ILE A 35 -4.20 -8.51 -7.46
C ILE A 35 -5.05 -9.66 -8.03
N LYS A 36 -5.09 -10.83 -7.38
CA LYS A 36 -5.93 -11.96 -7.85
C LYS A 36 -7.41 -11.60 -7.89
N ASP A 37 -7.87 -10.76 -6.97
CA ASP A 37 -9.18 -10.13 -7.08
C ASP A 37 -9.05 -8.78 -7.76
N TYR A 38 -9.22 -8.79 -9.08
CA TYR A 38 -9.12 -7.61 -9.92
C TYR A 38 -10.06 -6.47 -9.48
N ASN A 39 -11.27 -6.78 -8.99
CA ASN A 39 -12.22 -5.75 -8.57
C ASN A 39 -11.77 -5.11 -7.26
N LEU A 40 -11.35 -5.94 -6.30
CA LEU A 40 -10.81 -5.49 -5.01
C LEU A 40 -9.58 -4.59 -5.23
N TRP A 41 -8.62 -5.03 -6.05
CA TRP A 41 -7.42 -4.27 -6.36
C TRP A 41 -7.75 -2.88 -6.93
N ASN A 42 -8.64 -2.80 -7.92
CA ASN A 42 -9.03 -1.53 -8.50
C ASN A 42 -9.81 -0.64 -7.51
N GLN A 43 -10.61 -1.22 -6.63
CA GLN A 43 -11.31 -0.47 -5.59
C GLN A 43 -10.34 0.13 -4.57
N ILE A 44 -9.32 -0.62 -4.15
CA ILE A 44 -8.24 -0.12 -3.29
C ILE A 44 -7.50 1.03 -3.97
N CYS A 45 -7.00 0.82 -5.20
CA CYS A 45 -6.24 1.84 -5.93
C CYS A 45 -7.08 3.10 -6.15
N SER A 46 -8.29 2.97 -6.69
CA SER A 46 -9.16 4.12 -6.96
C SER A 46 -9.51 4.89 -5.70
N SER A 47 -9.77 4.19 -4.59
CA SER A 47 -10.04 4.84 -3.30
C SER A 47 -8.83 5.63 -2.80
N LEU A 48 -7.63 5.04 -2.84
CA LEU A 48 -6.39 5.71 -2.43
C LEU A 48 -6.11 6.99 -3.25
N TYR A 49 -6.29 6.93 -4.58
CA TYR A 49 -6.13 8.09 -5.45
C TYR A 49 -7.14 9.19 -5.11
N VAL A 50 -8.42 8.85 -4.98
CA VAL A 50 -9.48 9.82 -4.68
C VAL A 50 -9.26 10.49 -3.32
N ILE A 51 -8.79 9.76 -2.31
CA ILE A 51 -8.46 10.36 -1.01
C ILE A 51 -7.34 11.39 -1.16
N ASN A 52 -6.25 11.06 -1.86
CA ASN A 52 -5.15 11.99 -2.10
C ASN A 52 -5.55 13.21 -2.93
N ASP A 53 -6.32 13.01 -4.00
CA ASP A 53 -6.81 14.09 -4.86
C ASP A 53 -7.72 15.06 -4.10
N THR A 54 -8.61 14.53 -3.26
CA THR A 54 -9.48 15.34 -2.43
C THR A 54 -8.71 16.06 -1.31
N ILE A 55 -7.70 15.44 -0.71
CA ILE A 55 -6.78 16.12 0.22
C ILE A 55 -6.11 17.32 -0.47
N LEU A 56 -5.58 17.13 -1.69
CA LEU A 56 -4.95 18.19 -2.48
C LEU A 56 -5.94 19.33 -2.80
N ALA A 57 -7.15 18.98 -3.24
CA ALA A 57 -8.21 19.95 -3.52
C ALA A 57 -8.58 20.78 -2.27
N ILE A 58 -8.72 20.13 -1.10
CA ILE A 58 -9.02 20.80 0.17
C ILE A 58 -7.87 21.73 0.58
N LYS A 59 -6.61 21.28 0.52
CA LYS A 59 -5.43 22.13 0.83
C LYS A 59 -5.35 23.34 -0.10
N SER A 60 -5.67 23.15 -1.39
CA SER A 60 -5.73 24.24 -2.38
C SER A 60 -6.83 25.25 -2.04
N TYR A 61 -8.04 24.78 -1.69
CA TYR A 61 -9.14 25.64 -1.26
C TYR A 61 -8.77 26.49 -0.03
N LEU A 62 -8.12 25.87 0.96
CA LEU A 62 -7.71 26.55 2.20
C LEU A 62 -6.62 27.60 1.98
N SER A 63 -5.63 27.31 1.12
CA SER A 63 -4.47 28.19 0.91
C SER A 63 -4.70 29.30 -0.13
N LYS A 64 -5.45 29.03 -1.20
CA LYS A 64 -5.62 29.98 -2.31
C LYS A 64 -6.65 31.07 -1.99
N LYS A 65 -6.51 32.22 -2.65
CA LYS A 65 -7.46 33.34 -2.52
C LYS A 65 -8.81 32.94 -3.10
N TYR A 66 -9.89 33.27 -2.38
CA TYR A 66 -11.25 33.06 -2.88
C TYR A 66 -11.54 34.00 -4.06
N PRO A 67 -12.19 33.52 -5.13
CA PRO A 67 -12.49 34.35 -6.28
C PRO A 67 -13.42 35.51 -5.92
N LYS A 68 -13.23 36.64 -6.63
CA LYS A 68 -14.14 37.79 -6.54
C LYS A 68 -15.40 37.61 -7.39
N ASP A 69 -15.24 37.02 -8.57
CA ASP A 69 -16.31 36.71 -9.51
C ASP A 69 -17.33 35.72 -8.92
N ILE A 70 -18.62 36.02 -9.06
CA ILE A 70 -19.72 35.26 -8.46
C ILE A 70 -19.79 33.84 -9.02
N GLY A 71 -19.64 33.66 -10.34
CA GLY A 71 -19.69 32.34 -10.97
C GLY A 71 -18.59 31.41 -10.41
N ARG A 72 -17.36 31.93 -10.32
CA ARG A 72 -16.23 31.21 -9.73
C ARG A 72 -16.41 30.93 -8.23
N LYS A 73 -17.08 31.79 -7.47
CA LYS A 73 -17.43 31.51 -6.07
C LYS A 73 -18.31 30.26 -5.96
N TYR A 74 -19.32 30.13 -6.84
CA TYR A 74 -20.13 28.91 -6.90
C TYR A 74 -19.28 27.70 -7.24
N LEU A 75 -18.43 27.76 -8.26
CA LEU A 75 -17.54 26.66 -8.63
C LEU A 75 -16.67 26.20 -7.46
N TYR A 76 -16.09 27.14 -6.70
CA TYR A 76 -15.26 26.81 -5.54
C TYR A 76 -16.08 26.19 -4.40
N THR A 77 -17.28 26.71 -4.13
CA THR A 77 -18.18 26.17 -3.09
C THR A 77 -18.70 24.79 -3.47
N TYR A 78 -19.06 24.59 -4.74
CA TYR A 78 -19.56 23.32 -5.25
C TYR A 78 -18.44 22.28 -5.23
N GLY A 79 -17.25 22.68 -5.71
CA GLY A 79 -16.05 21.85 -5.72
C GLY A 79 -15.66 21.38 -4.33
N ILE A 80 -15.62 22.26 -3.31
CA ILE A 80 -15.23 21.85 -1.97
C ILE A 80 -16.26 20.91 -1.33
N LEU A 81 -17.56 21.17 -1.47
CA LEU A 81 -18.60 20.27 -0.96
C LEU A 81 -18.58 18.91 -1.66
N GLN A 82 -18.30 18.87 -2.98
CA GLN A 82 -18.16 17.64 -3.73
C GLN A 82 -16.89 16.87 -3.35
N ALA A 83 -15.76 17.56 -3.17
CA ALA A 83 -14.52 16.94 -2.72
C ALA A 83 -14.70 16.29 -1.34
N LEU A 84 -15.35 17.00 -0.40
CA LEU A 84 -15.66 16.44 0.92
C LEU A 84 -16.53 15.18 0.81
N PHE A 85 -17.60 15.23 0.02
CA PHE A 85 -18.48 14.08 -0.21
C PHE A 85 -17.73 12.87 -0.79
N THR A 86 -16.96 13.09 -1.86
CA THR A 86 -16.25 12.02 -2.59
C THR A 86 -15.16 11.39 -1.71
N GLN A 87 -14.49 12.19 -0.88
CA GLN A 87 -13.51 11.70 0.09
C GLN A 87 -14.12 10.75 1.11
N GLN A 88 -15.35 11.01 1.58
CA GLN A 88 -16.04 10.14 2.53
C GLN A 88 -16.31 8.76 1.94
N ASP A 89 -16.81 8.72 0.70
CA ASP A 89 -17.08 7.46 -0.01
C ASP A 89 -15.79 6.68 -0.21
N ALA A 90 -14.72 7.35 -0.67
CA ALA A 90 -13.43 6.71 -0.90
C ALA A 90 -12.81 6.11 0.38
N VAL A 91 -12.88 6.80 1.52
CA VAL A 91 -12.37 6.25 2.79
C VAL A 91 -13.17 5.05 3.25
N ILE A 92 -14.51 5.07 3.13
CA ILE A 92 -15.36 3.93 3.52
C ILE A 92 -15.11 2.73 2.59
N ASN A 93 -15.02 2.97 1.28
CA ASN A 93 -14.75 1.93 0.30
C ASN A 93 -13.37 1.31 0.52
N LEU A 94 -12.37 2.11 0.91
CA LEU A 94 -11.03 1.62 1.23
C LEU A 94 -11.06 0.70 2.45
N THR A 95 -11.74 1.08 3.52
CA THR A 95 -11.81 0.25 4.74
C THR A 95 -12.61 -1.03 4.52
N GLU A 96 -13.66 -0.98 3.70
CA GLU A 96 -14.42 -2.15 3.26
C GLU A 96 -13.53 -3.18 2.55
N CYS A 97 -12.60 -2.75 1.69
CA CYS A 97 -11.67 -3.64 1.00
C CYS A 97 -10.79 -4.47 1.96
N PHE A 98 -10.53 -3.97 3.16
CA PHE A 98 -9.76 -4.65 4.20
C PHE A 98 -10.65 -5.26 5.29
N ASN A 99 -11.96 -5.32 5.08
CA ASN A 99 -12.95 -5.80 6.05
C ASN A 99 -12.91 -5.06 7.40
N VAL A 100 -12.53 -3.78 7.39
CA VAL A 100 -12.52 -2.92 8.57
C VAL A 100 -13.87 -2.18 8.66
N GLU A 101 -14.73 -2.60 9.60
CA GLU A 101 -16.07 -2.03 9.76
C GLU A 101 -15.99 -0.52 10.07
N THR A 102 -16.38 0.31 9.10
CA THR A 102 -16.42 1.77 9.26
C THR A 102 -17.84 2.27 9.12
N LYS A 103 -18.41 2.79 10.21
CA LYS A 103 -19.75 3.39 10.18
C LYS A 103 -19.67 4.84 9.74
N VAL A 104 -20.62 5.25 8.91
CA VAL A 104 -20.81 6.66 8.56
C VAL A 104 -21.07 7.45 9.84
N CYS A 105 -20.16 8.35 10.22
CA CYS A 105 -20.32 9.21 11.39
C CYS A 105 -21.28 10.38 11.13
N ASP A 106 -21.69 11.08 12.20
CA ASP A 106 -22.64 12.19 12.10
C ASP A 106 -22.12 13.37 11.29
N VAL A 107 -20.81 13.63 11.34
CA VAL A 107 -20.15 14.65 10.52
C VAL A 107 -20.34 14.37 9.03
N PHE A 108 -20.15 13.11 8.61
CA PHE A 108 -20.34 12.73 7.23
C PHE A 108 -21.81 12.90 6.82
N ARG A 109 -22.76 12.46 7.68
CA ARG A 109 -24.19 12.66 7.43
C ARG A 109 -24.55 14.14 7.30
N GLU A 110 -24.01 15.00 8.17
CA GLU A 110 -24.22 16.45 8.12
C GLU A 110 -23.76 17.02 6.78
N ILE A 111 -22.53 16.73 6.36
CA ILE A 111 -21.96 17.23 5.11
C ILE A 111 -22.73 16.70 3.89
N ARG A 112 -23.07 15.40 3.86
CA ARG A 112 -23.89 14.81 2.79
C ARG A 112 -25.26 15.49 2.70
N ASN A 113 -25.92 15.70 3.84
CA ASN A 113 -27.20 16.39 3.90
C ASN A 113 -27.09 17.81 3.35
N LEU A 114 -26.10 18.58 3.82
CA LEU A 114 -25.85 19.95 3.37
C LEU A 114 -25.53 20.03 1.89
N ARG A 115 -24.64 19.18 1.37
CA ARG A 115 -24.31 19.08 -0.07
C ARG A 115 -25.55 18.79 -0.89
N ASN A 116 -26.35 17.80 -0.48
CA ASN A 116 -27.53 17.40 -1.25
C ASN A 116 -28.59 18.50 -1.31
N ILE A 117 -28.83 19.22 -0.21
CA ILE A 117 -29.84 20.29 -0.25
C ILE A 117 -29.32 21.59 -0.87
N SER A 118 -28.00 21.82 -0.90
CA SER A 118 -27.42 23.07 -1.42
C SER A 118 -27.08 22.99 -2.91
N ILE A 119 -26.50 21.87 -3.36
CA ILE A 119 -25.90 21.76 -4.71
C ILE A 119 -26.28 20.48 -5.45
N GLY A 120 -26.70 19.42 -4.74
CA GLY A 120 -27.03 18.13 -5.36
C GLY A 120 -28.44 18.06 -5.93
N HIS A 121 -29.42 18.35 -5.08
CA HIS A 121 -30.86 18.32 -5.38
C HIS A 121 -31.58 19.55 -4.78
N PRO A 122 -31.09 20.78 -5.00
CA PRO A 122 -31.63 21.97 -4.35
C PRO A 122 -33.08 22.26 -4.75
N THR A 123 -33.47 21.93 -5.98
CA THR A 123 -34.79 22.25 -6.52
C THR A 123 -35.87 21.22 -6.21
N LYS A 124 -35.51 20.04 -5.68
CA LYS A 124 -36.43 18.99 -5.23
C LYS A 124 -35.65 17.87 -4.53
N LEU A 125 -35.61 17.90 -3.19
CA LEU A 125 -35.02 16.84 -2.39
C LEU A 125 -36.12 16.01 -1.73
N GLU A 126 -36.34 14.79 -2.21
CA GLU A 126 -37.32 13.86 -1.65
C GLU A 126 -36.69 13.02 -0.53
N ARG A 127 -37.36 12.95 0.62
CA ARG A 127 -37.03 12.05 1.73
C ARG A 127 -38.30 11.39 2.26
N ARG A 128 -38.13 10.34 3.08
CA ARG A 128 -39.26 9.69 3.78
C ARG A 128 -40.13 10.69 4.57
N GLU A 129 -39.51 11.74 5.12
CA GLU A 129 -40.18 12.76 5.93
C GLU A 129 -40.88 13.88 5.12
N GLY A 130 -40.61 13.99 3.81
CA GLY A 130 -41.18 15.04 2.97
C GLY A 130 -40.28 15.50 1.83
N VAL A 131 -40.72 16.55 1.13
CA VAL A 131 -40.00 17.18 0.02
C VAL A 131 -39.47 18.54 0.45
N TYR A 132 -38.21 18.80 0.14
CA TYR A 132 -37.52 20.05 0.47
C TYR A 132 -37.05 20.78 -0.78
N TYR A 133 -37.07 22.10 -0.69
CA TYR A 133 -36.53 23.00 -1.71
C TYR A 133 -35.54 23.95 -1.05
N GLY A 134 -34.46 24.30 -1.74
CA GLY A 134 -33.44 25.18 -1.19
C GLY A 134 -32.59 25.87 -2.25
N TYR A 135 -31.91 26.92 -1.82
CA TYR A 135 -30.91 27.61 -2.64
C TYR A 135 -29.93 28.37 -1.75
N ILE A 136 -28.72 28.57 -2.27
CA ILE A 136 -27.69 29.37 -1.59
C ILE A 136 -28.03 30.85 -1.75
N SER A 137 -28.10 31.58 -0.64
CA SER A 137 -28.21 33.03 -0.62
C SER A 137 -26.93 33.65 -1.17
N ARG A 138 -26.98 34.15 -2.41
CA ARG A 138 -25.81 34.64 -3.14
C ARG A 138 -25.05 35.75 -2.39
N ILE A 139 -25.77 36.62 -1.69
CA ILE A 139 -25.17 37.76 -0.98
C ILE A 139 -24.26 37.33 0.18
N THR A 140 -24.49 36.14 0.74
CA THR A 140 -23.68 35.60 1.84
C THR A 140 -22.57 34.65 1.40
N LEU A 141 -22.43 34.41 0.09
CA LEU A 141 -21.45 33.48 -0.46
C LEU A 141 -20.01 33.99 -0.26
N SER A 142 -19.28 33.29 0.59
CA SER A 142 -17.90 33.60 0.97
C SER A 142 -17.03 32.35 1.04
N LYS A 143 -15.72 32.53 1.25
CA LYS A 143 -14.78 31.43 1.49
C LYS A 143 -15.13 30.63 2.75
N PHE A 144 -15.68 31.32 3.75
CA PHE A 144 -15.90 30.76 5.08
C PHE A 144 -17.23 30.03 5.21
N GLY A 145 -18.15 30.29 4.28
CA GLY A 145 -19.52 29.82 4.41
C GLY A 145 -20.50 30.59 3.55
N PHE A 146 -21.76 30.23 3.72
CA PHE A 146 -22.92 30.83 3.07
C PHE A 146 -24.17 30.52 3.88
N GLU A 147 -25.26 31.22 3.58
CA GLU A 147 -26.58 30.87 4.09
C GLU A 147 -27.35 30.07 3.04
N LEU A 148 -27.97 29.00 3.49
CA LEU A 148 -28.85 28.16 2.70
C LEU A 148 -30.30 28.46 3.12
N TYR A 149 -31.11 28.91 2.17
CA TYR A 149 -32.55 28.88 2.34
C TYR A 149 -33.04 27.44 2.14
N LYS A 150 -33.92 26.99 3.02
CA LYS A 150 -34.61 25.70 2.96
C LYS A 150 -36.09 25.91 3.28
N THR A 151 -36.96 25.36 2.45
CA THR A 151 -38.40 25.27 2.76
C THR A 151 -38.84 23.80 2.75
N ASP A 152 -39.69 23.45 3.71
CA ASP A 152 -40.29 22.13 3.91
C ASP A 152 -41.74 22.14 3.42
N GLN A 153 -42.04 21.34 2.41
CA GLN A 153 -43.39 21.29 1.81
C GLN A 153 -44.46 20.81 2.80
N VAL A 154 -44.12 19.86 3.67
CA VAL A 154 -45.06 19.21 4.58
C VAL A 154 -45.29 20.09 5.81
N LYS A 155 -44.20 20.59 6.41
CA LYS A 155 -44.28 21.44 7.61
C LYS A 155 -44.58 22.91 7.30
N LYS A 156 -44.58 23.29 6.01
CA LYS A 156 -44.78 24.67 5.52
C LYS A 156 -43.90 25.68 6.28
N ARG A 157 -42.63 25.33 6.45
CA ARG A 157 -41.70 26.11 7.25
C ARG A 157 -40.45 26.46 6.46
N ASP A 158 -40.13 27.73 6.51
CA ASP A 158 -38.90 28.29 5.95
C ASP A 158 -37.81 28.34 7.02
N GLN A 159 -36.58 28.07 6.60
CA GLN A 159 -35.40 28.03 7.43
C GLN A 159 -34.22 28.64 6.68
N PHE A 160 -33.43 29.43 7.40
CA PHE A 160 -32.11 29.87 6.94
C PHE A 160 -31.07 29.12 7.76
N ILE A 161 -30.24 28.35 7.06
CA ILE A 161 -29.19 27.53 7.66
C ILE A 161 -27.86 28.18 7.34
N THR A 162 -27.16 28.67 8.35
CA THR A 162 -25.79 29.19 8.20
C THR A 162 -24.81 28.02 8.08
N VAL A 163 -24.18 27.88 6.93
CA VAL A 163 -23.17 26.86 6.65
C VAL A 163 -21.78 27.45 6.86
N LYS A 164 -21.02 26.87 7.79
CA LYS A 164 -19.62 27.24 8.08
C LYS A 164 -18.67 26.24 7.43
N LEU A 165 -18.25 26.52 6.20
CA LEU A 165 -17.43 25.59 5.40
C LEU A 165 -16.11 25.22 6.08
N VAL A 166 -15.40 26.18 6.67
CA VAL A 166 -14.11 25.89 7.33
C VAL A 166 -14.28 24.99 8.54
N GLU A 167 -15.39 25.13 9.28
CA GLU A 167 -15.72 24.26 10.41
C GLU A 167 -16.05 22.84 9.95
N LEU A 168 -16.82 22.69 8.87
CA LEU A 168 -17.14 21.38 8.28
C LEU A 168 -15.88 20.66 7.77
N ILE A 169 -15.00 21.38 7.07
CA ILE A 169 -13.72 20.83 6.58
C ILE A 169 -12.88 20.35 7.78
N LYS A 170 -12.84 21.11 8.88
CA LYS A 170 -12.12 20.73 10.09
C LYS A 170 -12.68 19.46 10.73
N LYS A 171 -13.99 19.39 10.93
CA LYS A 171 -14.65 18.20 11.47
C LYS A 171 -14.35 16.98 10.59
N GLN A 172 -14.51 17.10 9.27
CA GLN A 172 -14.21 15.99 8.36
C GLN A 172 -12.73 15.59 8.37
N ALA A 173 -11.80 16.54 8.37
CA ALA A 173 -10.37 16.21 8.38
C ALA A 173 -9.97 15.39 9.62
N ILE A 174 -10.60 15.67 10.77
CA ILE A 174 -10.41 14.89 12.00
C ILE A 174 -10.95 13.47 11.81
N GLU A 175 -12.21 13.32 11.37
CA GLU A 175 -12.85 12.01 11.17
C GLU A 175 -12.10 11.13 10.15
N ILE A 176 -11.70 11.73 9.03
CA ILE A 176 -10.91 11.05 7.98
C ILE A 176 -9.57 10.59 8.56
N ASN A 177 -8.90 11.43 9.33
CA ASN A 177 -7.64 11.05 9.98
C ASN A 177 -7.84 9.90 10.96
N THR A 178 -8.92 9.93 11.76
CA THR A 178 -9.25 8.84 12.68
C THR A 178 -9.46 7.52 11.94
N ILE A 179 -10.29 7.51 10.88
CA ILE A 179 -10.58 6.28 10.12
C ILE A 179 -9.30 5.72 9.47
N ILE A 180 -8.51 6.58 8.81
CA ILE A 180 -7.25 6.16 8.19
C ILE A 180 -6.24 5.67 9.23
N SER A 181 -6.24 6.27 10.44
CA SER A 181 -5.38 5.80 11.54
C SER A 181 -5.76 4.40 11.97
N SER A 182 -7.05 4.14 12.18
CA SER A 182 -7.52 2.80 12.55
C SER A 182 -7.22 1.75 11.46
N LEU A 183 -7.37 2.11 10.18
CA LEU A 183 -6.99 1.21 9.07
C LEU A 183 -5.47 0.94 9.07
N SER A 184 -4.66 1.99 9.18
CA SER A 184 -3.20 1.85 9.19
C SER A 184 -2.74 0.99 10.36
N GLU A 185 -3.25 1.23 11.57
CA GLU A 185 -2.95 0.44 12.77
C GLU A 185 -3.32 -1.04 12.59
N TYR A 186 -4.48 -1.33 12.01
CA TYR A 186 -4.91 -2.68 11.69
C TYR A 186 -3.94 -3.39 10.72
N LEU A 187 -3.54 -2.72 9.64
CA LEU A 187 -2.59 -3.29 8.67
C LEU A 187 -1.19 -3.46 9.25
N ILE A 188 -0.73 -2.53 10.10
CA ILE A 188 0.52 -2.65 10.88
C ILE A 188 0.47 -3.88 11.77
N GLU A 189 -0.64 -4.13 12.46
CA GLU A 189 -0.80 -5.30 13.32
C GLU A 189 -0.74 -6.60 12.53
N LEU A 190 -1.41 -6.67 11.37
CA LEU A 190 -1.36 -7.83 10.48
C LEU A 190 0.06 -8.11 9.98
N ASP A 191 0.78 -7.09 9.47
CA ASP A 191 2.16 -7.25 8.99
C ASP A 191 3.11 -7.63 10.13
N THR A 192 2.96 -7.01 11.30
CA THR A 192 3.73 -7.34 12.50
C THR A 192 3.53 -8.80 12.90
N LYS A 193 2.29 -9.29 12.90
CA LYS A 193 1.98 -10.68 13.26
C LYS A 193 2.63 -11.66 12.28
N HIS A 194 2.56 -11.37 10.98
CA HIS A 194 3.23 -12.17 9.95
C HIS A 194 4.74 -12.21 10.16
N LYS A 195 5.40 -11.07 10.31
CA LYS A 195 6.87 -11.03 10.49
C LYS A 195 7.32 -11.72 11.78
N CYS A 196 6.60 -11.52 12.89
CA CYS A 196 6.88 -12.21 14.15
C CYS A 196 6.79 -13.74 14.04
N GLN A 197 5.91 -14.27 13.18
CA GLN A 197 5.77 -15.73 12.96
C GLN A 197 7.06 -16.35 12.40
N TYR A 198 7.84 -15.61 11.62
CA TYR A 198 9.00 -16.13 10.90
C TYR A 198 10.34 -15.59 11.40
N LYS A 199 10.32 -14.61 12.33
CA LYS A 199 11.51 -13.93 12.85
C LYS A 199 12.64 -14.85 13.30
N GLU A 200 12.32 -15.90 14.07
CA GLU A 200 13.34 -16.79 14.63
C GLU A 200 13.90 -17.79 13.61
N ASN A 201 13.19 -18.02 12.50
CA ASN A 201 13.63 -18.88 11.41
C ASN A 201 14.26 -18.03 10.31
N LYS A 202 15.50 -17.61 10.50
CA LYS A 202 16.18 -16.74 9.53
C LYS A 202 16.32 -17.36 8.14
N MET A 203 16.07 -16.60 7.09
CA MET A 203 16.33 -17.00 5.71
C MET A 203 17.83 -17.18 5.45
N GLU A 204 18.68 -16.34 6.04
CA GLU A 204 20.13 -16.42 5.82
C GLU A 204 20.70 -17.79 6.22
N ASN A 205 20.09 -18.45 7.21
CA ASN A 205 20.50 -19.78 7.69
C ASN A 205 20.32 -20.89 6.64
N VAL A 206 19.57 -20.66 5.56
CA VAL A 206 19.45 -21.62 4.45
C VAL A 206 20.77 -21.78 3.70
N PHE A 207 21.61 -20.74 3.69
CA PHE A 207 22.90 -20.74 3.02
C PHE A 207 24.02 -20.95 4.05
N PRO A 208 24.52 -22.18 4.23
CA PRO A 208 25.59 -22.46 5.19
C PRO A 208 26.93 -21.85 4.79
N ASP A 209 27.82 -21.64 5.76
CA ASP A 209 29.18 -21.10 5.53
C ASP A 209 30.01 -21.95 4.54
N ASN A 210 29.68 -23.23 4.40
CA ASN A 210 30.36 -24.15 3.49
C ASN A 210 29.87 -24.04 2.03
N MET A 211 28.97 -23.12 1.69
CA MET A 211 28.59 -22.85 0.29
C MET A 211 29.81 -22.56 -0.59
N ARG A 212 30.80 -21.82 -0.05
CA ARG A 212 32.08 -21.57 -0.74
C ARG A 212 32.82 -22.86 -1.07
N TYR A 213 32.81 -23.83 -0.15
CA TYR A 213 33.44 -25.12 -0.33
C TYR A 213 32.74 -25.93 -1.44
N TYR A 214 31.40 -25.92 -1.48
CA TYR A 214 30.67 -26.58 -2.56
C TYR A 214 31.05 -26.02 -3.94
N PHE A 215 31.09 -24.68 -4.10
CA PHE A 215 31.50 -24.06 -5.36
C PHE A 215 32.95 -24.36 -5.74
N GLU A 216 33.86 -24.43 -4.79
CA GLU A 216 35.26 -24.82 -5.02
C GLU A 216 35.35 -26.24 -5.57
N LYS A 217 34.63 -27.19 -4.96
CA LYS A 217 34.63 -28.59 -5.37
C LYS A 217 33.93 -28.84 -6.69
N ILE A 218 32.87 -28.09 -6.99
CA ILE A 218 32.28 -28.07 -8.35
C ILE A 218 33.33 -27.60 -9.35
N GLY A 219 34.06 -26.53 -9.04
CA GLY A 219 35.17 -26.03 -9.85
C GLY A 219 36.22 -27.10 -10.13
N GLU A 220 36.73 -27.77 -9.10
CA GLU A 220 37.71 -28.86 -9.24
C GLU A 220 37.26 -29.96 -10.22
N GLY A 221 35.99 -30.35 -10.18
CA GLY A 221 35.42 -31.28 -11.15
C GLY A 221 35.48 -30.74 -12.58
N LEU A 222 35.08 -29.48 -12.78
CA LEU A 222 35.13 -28.80 -14.09
C LEU A 222 36.57 -28.62 -14.64
N TYR A 223 37.60 -28.61 -13.78
CA TYR A 223 39.01 -28.53 -14.19
C TYR A 223 39.60 -29.88 -14.58
N SER A 224 38.98 -31.00 -14.21
CA SER A 224 39.57 -32.33 -14.32
C SER A 224 38.98 -33.15 -15.46
N SER A 225 39.76 -34.10 -15.98
CA SER A 225 39.28 -35.13 -16.92
C SER A 225 39.04 -36.48 -16.20
N ASP A 226 38.80 -36.45 -14.89
CA ASP A 226 38.75 -37.62 -14.02
C ASP A 226 37.32 -37.90 -13.57
N TYR A 227 36.81 -39.08 -13.94
CA TYR A 227 35.43 -39.50 -13.67
C TYR A 227 35.07 -39.46 -12.18
N VAL A 228 36.00 -39.77 -11.27
CA VAL A 228 35.74 -39.76 -9.82
C VAL A 228 35.51 -38.33 -9.31
N LYS A 229 36.15 -37.35 -9.94
CA LYS A 229 35.99 -35.93 -9.60
C LYS A 229 34.72 -35.33 -10.19
N ASP A 230 34.25 -35.85 -11.33
CA ASP A 230 32.95 -35.50 -11.92
C ASP A 230 31.80 -35.89 -10.97
N ASP A 231 31.81 -37.13 -10.45
CA ASP A 231 30.77 -37.63 -9.53
C ASP A 231 30.73 -36.84 -8.21
N PHE A 232 31.90 -36.51 -7.65
CA PHE A 232 31.98 -35.70 -6.44
C PHE A 232 31.49 -34.26 -6.68
N ALA A 233 31.86 -33.65 -7.81
CA ALA A 233 31.38 -32.32 -8.20
C ALA A 233 29.85 -32.31 -8.42
N LEU A 234 29.29 -33.36 -9.02
CA LEU A 234 27.83 -33.54 -9.14
C LEU A 234 27.16 -33.62 -7.77
N SER A 235 27.74 -34.36 -6.81
CA SER A 235 27.21 -34.41 -5.45
C SER A 235 27.19 -33.02 -4.78
N MET A 236 28.24 -32.22 -4.95
CA MET A 236 28.31 -30.87 -4.40
C MET A 236 27.32 -29.92 -5.08
N LEU A 237 27.14 -30.05 -6.40
CA LEU A 237 26.12 -29.30 -7.16
C LEU A 237 24.70 -29.64 -6.67
N ASN A 238 24.42 -30.90 -6.36
CA ASN A 238 23.14 -31.31 -5.78
C ASN A 238 22.91 -30.71 -4.39
N CYS A 239 23.95 -30.61 -3.55
CA CYS A 239 23.84 -29.89 -2.27
C CYS A 239 23.48 -28.41 -2.48
N VAL A 240 24.10 -27.74 -3.45
CA VAL A 240 23.76 -26.35 -3.81
C VAL A 240 22.29 -26.26 -4.24
N LYS A 241 21.83 -27.12 -5.15
CA LYS A 241 20.42 -27.16 -5.59
C LYS A 241 19.46 -27.32 -4.40
N GLN A 242 19.75 -28.23 -3.50
CA GLN A 242 18.91 -28.49 -2.32
C GLN A 242 18.77 -27.24 -1.44
N HIS A 243 19.85 -26.50 -1.17
CA HIS A 243 19.77 -25.26 -0.40
C HIS A 243 18.90 -24.21 -1.09
N TYR A 244 18.97 -24.11 -2.41
CA TYR A 244 18.15 -23.16 -3.12
C TYR A 244 16.68 -23.57 -3.27
N ASP A 245 16.40 -24.88 -3.38
CA ASP A 245 15.02 -25.38 -3.31
C ASP A 245 14.42 -25.08 -1.95
N GLU A 246 15.17 -25.29 -0.85
CA GLU A 246 14.74 -24.89 0.50
C GLU A 246 14.49 -23.37 0.58
N PHE A 247 15.40 -22.57 0.03
CA PHE A 247 15.26 -21.10 0.01
C PHE A 247 13.98 -20.66 -0.72
N LYS A 248 13.72 -21.25 -1.89
CA LYS A 248 12.48 -21.01 -2.65
C LYS A 248 11.24 -21.39 -1.84
N GLN A 249 11.24 -22.55 -1.19
CA GLN A 249 10.09 -22.96 -0.36
C GLN A 249 9.85 -21.96 0.77
N LYS A 250 10.90 -21.52 1.48
CA LYS A 250 10.74 -20.51 2.53
C LYS A 250 10.22 -19.18 2.00
N LEU A 251 10.65 -18.74 0.82
CA LEU A 251 10.12 -17.53 0.18
C LEU A 251 8.62 -17.69 -0.14
N ILE A 252 8.20 -18.82 -0.71
CA ILE A 252 6.79 -19.09 -1.03
C ILE A 252 5.94 -19.15 0.24
N GLU A 253 6.40 -19.87 1.28
CA GLU A 253 5.70 -19.99 2.56
C GLU A 253 5.47 -18.64 3.23
N ARG A 254 6.39 -17.69 3.05
CA ARG A 254 6.32 -16.34 3.61
C ARG A 254 5.68 -15.31 2.68
N LYS A 255 5.27 -15.74 1.48
CA LYS A 255 4.76 -14.90 0.38
C LYS A 255 5.76 -13.85 -0.12
N GLU A 256 7.06 -14.12 0.01
CA GLU A 256 8.14 -13.23 -0.43
C GLU A 256 8.64 -13.55 -1.85
N PHE A 257 8.13 -14.62 -2.48
CA PHE A 257 8.55 -15.04 -3.82
C PHE A 257 7.92 -14.16 -4.90
N SER A 258 8.50 -12.97 -5.11
CA SER A 258 8.06 -11.99 -6.11
C SER A 258 8.48 -12.36 -7.55
N GLU A 259 7.84 -11.73 -8.54
CA GLU A 259 8.19 -11.89 -9.96
C GLU A 259 9.67 -11.58 -10.26
N TYR A 260 10.25 -10.59 -9.58
CA TYR A 260 11.67 -10.25 -9.71
C TYR A 260 12.57 -11.38 -9.22
N ILE A 261 12.27 -11.94 -8.04
CA ILE A 261 13.01 -13.07 -7.47
C ILE A 261 12.81 -14.32 -8.33
N GLU A 262 11.62 -14.53 -8.89
CA GLU A 262 11.35 -15.64 -9.81
C GLU A 262 12.21 -15.54 -11.08
N CYS A 263 12.37 -14.35 -11.65
CA CYS A 263 13.25 -14.14 -12.80
C CYS A 263 14.70 -14.51 -12.49
N ASP A 264 15.25 -13.98 -11.39
CA ASP A 264 16.62 -14.29 -10.95
C ASP A 264 16.78 -15.78 -10.64
N TRP A 265 15.77 -16.39 -10.02
CA TRP A 265 15.74 -17.81 -9.70
C TRP A 265 15.75 -18.69 -10.96
N ASN A 266 14.95 -18.35 -11.97
CA ASN A 266 14.91 -19.07 -13.24
C ASN A 266 16.26 -18.99 -13.98
N GLN A 267 16.92 -17.83 -13.99
CA GLN A 267 18.25 -17.68 -14.56
C GLN A 267 19.31 -18.48 -13.79
N TYR A 268 19.24 -18.47 -12.45
CA TYR A 268 20.12 -19.24 -11.59
C TYR A 268 19.97 -20.74 -11.82
N ASN A 269 18.72 -21.24 -11.84
CA ASN A 269 18.43 -22.64 -12.09
C ASN A 269 18.87 -23.09 -13.48
N HIS A 270 18.71 -22.24 -14.50
CA HIS A 270 19.25 -22.52 -15.84
C HIS A 270 20.76 -22.72 -15.82
N ALA A 271 21.51 -21.89 -15.08
CA ALA A 271 22.96 -22.04 -14.93
C ALA A 271 23.33 -23.34 -14.19
N LEU A 272 22.56 -23.72 -13.15
CA LEU A 272 22.73 -25.00 -12.45
C LEU A 272 22.53 -26.19 -13.38
N GLU A 273 21.48 -26.17 -14.21
CA GLU A 273 21.19 -27.22 -15.21
C GLU A 273 22.30 -27.33 -16.26
N LYS A 274 22.86 -26.19 -16.70
CA LYS A 274 23.98 -26.17 -17.65
C LYS A 274 25.24 -26.81 -17.06
N VAL A 275 25.62 -26.43 -15.85
CA VAL A 275 26.78 -27.02 -15.15
C VAL A 275 26.56 -28.52 -14.91
N GLU A 276 25.36 -28.93 -14.50
CA GLU A 276 25.02 -30.34 -14.32
C GLU A 276 25.09 -31.13 -15.64
N GLY A 277 24.54 -30.58 -16.73
CA GLY A 277 24.55 -31.19 -18.05
C GLY A 277 25.96 -31.41 -18.59
N TYR A 278 26.86 -30.45 -18.35
CA TYR A 278 28.28 -30.58 -18.66
C TYR A 278 28.95 -31.68 -17.84
N LEU A 279 28.78 -31.68 -16.51
CA LEU A 279 29.38 -32.69 -15.62
C LEU A 279 28.87 -34.11 -15.94
N LYS A 280 27.59 -34.26 -16.31
CA LYS A 280 27.02 -35.54 -16.76
C LYS A 280 27.41 -35.94 -18.18
N LYS A 281 28.18 -35.12 -18.91
CA LYS A 281 28.58 -35.33 -20.32
C LYS A 281 27.39 -35.43 -21.27
N ASN A 282 26.28 -34.78 -20.91
CA ASN A 282 25.03 -34.77 -21.67
C ASN A 282 24.88 -33.52 -22.55
N ASP A 283 25.54 -32.40 -22.22
CA ASP A 283 25.50 -31.19 -23.03
C ASP A 283 26.65 -31.16 -24.05
N LYS A 284 26.36 -31.48 -25.32
CA LYS A 284 27.33 -31.51 -26.42
C LYS A 284 27.73 -30.13 -26.93
N PHE A 285 26.99 -29.09 -26.55
CA PHE A 285 27.22 -27.71 -27.02
C PHE A 285 28.03 -26.88 -26.03
N MET A 286 28.36 -27.46 -24.87
CA MET A 286 29.01 -26.77 -23.78
C MET A 286 30.44 -27.28 -23.62
N ASN A 287 31.41 -26.36 -23.61
CA ASN A 287 32.81 -26.68 -23.34
C ASN A 287 33.20 -26.28 -21.90
N GLY A 288 34.41 -26.67 -21.48
CA GLY A 288 34.88 -26.38 -20.12
C GLY A 288 35.02 -24.88 -19.79
N THR A 289 35.23 -24.02 -20.78
CA THR A 289 35.23 -22.56 -20.59
C THR A 289 33.81 -22.07 -20.29
N ASP A 290 32.82 -22.54 -21.03
CA ASP A 290 31.41 -22.19 -20.80
C ASP A 290 30.98 -22.62 -19.39
N ALA A 291 31.35 -23.84 -18.97
CA ALA A 291 31.07 -24.36 -17.63
C ALA A 291 31.65 -23.49 -16.52
N ARG A 292 32.86 -22.95 -16.72
CA ARG A 292 33.49 -22.03 -15.77
C ARG A 292 32.79 -20.67 -15.75
N ILE A 293 32.29 -20.19 -16.88
CA ILE A 293 31.50 -18.95 -16.93
C ILE A 293 30.20 -19.13 -16.14
N TYR A 294 29.48 -20.24 -16.32
CA TYR A 294 28.28 -20.53 -15.53
C TYR A 294 28.60 -20.71 -14.04
N LEU A 295 29.69 -21.39 -13.67
CA LEU A 295 30.09 -21.50 -12.26
C LEU A 295 30.45 -20.13 -11.66
N PHE A 296 31.13 -19.27 -12.40
CA PHE A 296 31.41 -17.90 -11.98
C PHE A 296 30.10 -17.12 -11.76
N TYR A 297 29.17 -17.19 -12.71
CA TYR A 297 27.85 -16.59 -12.59
C TYR A 297 27.10 -17.08 -11.33
N LEU A 298 27.06 -18.40 -11.10
CA LEU A 298 26.42 -18.98 -9.91
C LEU A 298 27.02 -18.46 -8.60
N ARG A 299 28.34 -18.25 -8.54
CA ARG A 299 29.02 -17.70 -7.36
C ARG A 299 28.72 -16.23 -7.14
N GLU A 300 28.63 -15.44 -8.20
CA GLU A 300 28.33 -14.02 -8.09
C GLU A 300 26.87 -13.79 -7.72
N VAL A 301 25.93 -14.44 -8.40
CA VAL A 301 24.49 -14.30 -8.12
C VAL A 301 24.13 -14.89 -6.75
N HIS A 302 24.88 -15.89 -6.26
CA HIS A 302 24.70 -16.38 -4.89
C HIS A 302 24.81 -15.27 -3.84
N LYS A 303 25.71 -14.30 -4.02
CA LYS A 303 25.85 -13.17 -3.10
C LYS A 303 24.57 -12.33 -3.05
N SER A 304 23.92 -12.13 -4.20
CA SER A 304 22.64 -11.40 -4.30
C SER A 304 21.54 -12.13 -3.55
N PHE A 305 21.43 -13.46 -3.69
CA PHE A 305 20.45 -14.24 -2.93
C PHE A 305 20.68 -14.21 -1.41
N VAL A 306 21.94 -14.26 -0.96
CA VAL A 306 22.28 -14.07 0.46
C VAL A 306 21.91 -12.66 0.93
N ALA A 307 22.11 -11.63 0.10
CA ALA A 307 21.69 -10.27 0.42
C ALA A 307 20.17 -10.17 0.56
N ILE A 308 19.40 -10.73 -0.38
CA ILE A 308 17.93 -10.80 -0.31
C ILE A 308 17.47 -11.48 0.98
N ALA A 309 18.07 -12.63 1.33
CA ALA A 309 17.75 -13.35 2.56
C ALA A 309 17.95 -12.48 3.81
N LYS A 310 19.07 -11.76 3.87
CA LYS A 310 19.40 -10.85 4.97
C LYS A 310 18.47 -9.64 5.04
N GLU A 311 18.16 -9.03 3.90
CA GLU A 311 17.23 -7.89 3.84
C GLU A 311 15.85 -8.25 4.40
N ILE A 312 15.34 -9.44 4.06
CA ILE A 312 14.08 -9.95 4.60
C ILE A 312 14.19 -10.19 6.11
N ASP A 313 15.25 -10.85 6.58
CA ASP A 313 15.47 -11.10 8.01
C ASP A 313 15.58 -9.78 8.81
N GLU A 314 16.30 -8.78 8.28
CA GLU A 314 16.41 -7.45 8.86
C GLU A 314 15.06 -6.73 8.92
N GLU A 315 14.24 -6.84 7.87
CA GLU A 315 12.87 -6.30 7.86
C GLU A 315 12.03 -6.91 8.98
N TYR A 316 12.19 -8.21 9.22
CA TYR A 316 11.45 -8.94 10.25
C TYR A 316 11.94 -8.60 11.66
N GLU A 317 13.23 -8.30 11.82
CA GLU A 317 13.82 -7.84 13.08
C GLU A 317 13.41 -6.41 13.46
N LYS A 318 13.35 -5.48 12.49
CA LYS A 318 13.07 -4.04 12.71
C LYS A 318 11.76 -3.78 13.49
N ILE A 319 10.72 -4.58 13.29
CA ILE A 319 9.42 -4.41 13.96
C ILE A 319 9.50 -4.60 15.49
N SER A 320 10.40 -5.45 15.97
CA SER A 320 10.52 -5.72 17.41
C SER A 320 11.07 -4.53 18.22
N ASN A 321 11.87 -3.66 17.59
CA ASN A 321 12.48 -2.51 18.26
C ASN A 321 11.55 -1.30 18.39
N THR A 322 10.49 -1.21 17.57
CA THR A 322 9.53 -0.10 17.61
C THR A 322 8.51 -0.27 18.74
N ARG A 323 8.10 -1.50 19.06
CA ARG A 323 7.25 -1.79 20.24
C ARG A 323 7.98 -1.65 21.57
N PHE A 324 9.26 -2.04 21.65
CA PHE A 324 10.07 -1.88 22.88
C PHE A 324 10.40 -0.42 23.25
N ASN A 325 10.31 0.51 22.30
CA ASN A 325 10.55 1.94 22.53
C ASN A 325 9.26 2.74 22.78
N ALA A 326 8.08 2.17 22.50
CA ALA A 326 6.79 2.76 22.86
C ALA A 326 6.46 2.50 24.34
N ASP A 327 6.68 1.28 24.85
CA ASP A 327 6.46 0.92 26.26
C ASP A 327 7.49 1.50 27.26
N LYS A 328 8.50 2.24 26.77
CA LYS A 328 9.50 2.93 27.61
C LYS A 328 9.32 4.45 27.64
N ARG A 329 8.23 4.96 27.07
CA ARG A 329 7.84 6.37 27.10
C ARG A 329 6.44 6.55 27.68
N ASP A 330 6.21 5.97 28.85
CA ASP A 330 5.14 6.35 29.77
C ASP A 330 5.74 6.67 31.15
#